data_AF-A0A6G0VQN1-F1
#
_entry.id   AF-A0A6G0VQN1-F1
#
_cell.length_a   1.000
_cell.length_b   1.000
_cell.length_c   1.000
_cell.angle_alpha   90.00
_cell.angle_beta   90.00
_cell.angle_gamma   90.00
#
_symmetry.space_group_name_H-M   'P 1'
#
loop_
_entity.id
_entity.type
_entity.pdbx_description
1 polymer ?
#
loop_
_entity_poly.entity_id
_entity_poly.type
_entity_poly.pdbx_seq_one_letter_code
_entity_poly.pdbx_strand_id
1 'polypeptide(L)'
;MRPLKLFIIYLFTYLLDNIEELEEPRPRRKLFADQTEWQRNKMKVQRIHGKSYIGFHKEGNRNVQGPIRNERTMKATCNSSYCKKSKLRHCNIFNESGRLSIFEHLWKCTWEEKKTFCINMVSKNEKKRASETLEDLSH
;
A
#
# COMPACT_ATOMS: atom_id res chain seq x y z
N MET A 1 46.83 49.36 16.84
CA MET A 1 46.62 47.96 16.39
C MET A 1 46.45 47.08 17.62
N ARG A 2 45.20 46.86 18.07
CA ARG A 2 44.86 45.95 19.16
C ARG A 2 44.14 44.72 18.58
N PRO A 3 44.40 43.52 19.12
CA PRO A 3 44.42 42.30 18.33
C PRO A 3 43.02 41.72 18.13
N LEU A 4 42.68 41.45 16.87
CA LEU A 4 41.54 40.63 16.41
C LEU A 4 41.42 39.27 17.12
N LYS A 5 42.49 38.82 17.80
CA LYS A 5 42.51 37.59 18.61
C LYS A 5 41.54 37.63 19.79
N LEU A 6 41.36 38.78 20.45
CA LEU A 6 40.42 38.88 21.59
C LEU A 6 38.96 38.83 21.12
N PHE A 7 38.67 39.35 19.93
CA PHE A 7 37.32 39.35 19.35
C PHE A 7 36.89 37.94 18.92
N ILE A 8 37.81 37.15 18.35
CA ILE A 8 37.54 35.77 17.95
C ILE A 8 37.31 34.90 19.20
N ILE A 9 38.09 35.07 20.27
CA ILE A 9 37.89 34.34 21.52
C ILE A 9 36.51 34.66 22.10
N TYR A 10 36.12 35.93 22.12
CA TYR A 10 34.81 36.36 22.63
C TYR A 10 33.64 35.82 21.79
N LEU A 11 33.81 35.75 20.46
CA LEU A 11 32.80 35.16 19.57
C LEU A 11 32.71 33.64 19.78
N PHE A 12 33.84 32.96 20.01
CA PHE A 12 33.88 31.51 20.19
C PHE A 12 33.27 31.09 21.53
N THR A 13 33.49 31.86 22.61
CA THR A 13 32.82 31.63 23.89
C THR A 13 31.31 31.92 23.79
N TYR A 14 30.92 33.03 23.15
CA TYR A 14 29.50 33.35 22.95
C TYR A 14 28.75 32.34 22.07
N LEU A 15 29.43 31.71 21.11
CA LEU A 15 28.85 30.67 20.27
C LEU A 15 28.74 29.32 21.00
N LEU A 16 29.70 28.97 21.86
CA LEU A 16 29.68 27.76 22.67
C LEU A 16 28.64 27.83 23.80
N ASP A 17 28.47 29.01 24.41
CA ASP A 17 27.48 29.22 25.48
C ASP A 17 26.02 29.28 24.96
N ASN A 18 25.83 29.36 23.63
CA ASN A 18 24.51 29.34 22.96
C ASN A 18 24.20 28.01 22.25
N ILE A 19 25.01 26.97 22.46
CA ILE A 19 24.63 25.61 22.05
C ILE A 19 23.72 25.09 23.16
N GLU A 20 22.45 25.47 23.09
CA GLU A 20 21.39 24.86 23.88
C GLU A 20 21.28 23.41 23.43
N GLU A 21 21.93 22.53 24.18
CA GLU A 21 21.93 21.10 23.99
C GLU A 21 20.49 20.60 24.18
N LEU A 22 19.78 20.39 23.07
CA LEU A 22 18.46 19.78 23.05
C LEU A 22 18.60 18.32 23.49
N GLU A 23 18.67 18.10 24.80
CA GLU A 23 18.48 16.77 25.38
C GLU A 23 17.08 16.29 25.03
N GLU A 24 17.00 15.42 24.01
CA GLU A 24 15.78 14.70 23.66
C GLU A 24 15.23 14.02 24.92
N PRO A 25 13.97 14.33 25.34
CA PRO A 25 13.44 13.86 26.60
C PRO A 25 13.44 12.33 26.62
N ARG A 26 14.07 11.74 27.64
CA ARG A 26 14.13 10.28 27.79
C ARG A 26 12.71 9.69 27.74
N PRO A 27 12.43 8.76 26.81
CA PRO A 27 11.07 8.30 26.58
C PRO A 27 10.53 7.61 27.83
N ARG A 28 9.43 8.14 28.37
CA ARG A 28 8.71 7.53 29.49
C ARG A 28 8.24 6.14 29.07
N ARG A 29 8.50 5.14 29.91
CA ARG A 29 8.08 3.76 29.68
C ARG A 29 6.55 3.73 29.59
N LYS A 30 6.00 3.34 28.43
CA LYS A 30 4.54 3.23 28.24
C LYS A 30 3.99 2.14 29.16
N LEU A 31 2.89 2.44 29.86
CA LEU A 31 2.19 1.48 30.73
C LEU A 31 1.54 0.34 29.92
N PHE A 32 1.12 0.63 28.69
CA PHE A 32 0.51 -0.33 27.78
C PHE A 32 1.23 -0.33 26.43
N ALA A 33 1.35 -1.53 25.85
CA ALA A 33 1.92 -1.67 24.52
C ALA A 33 0.94 -1.13 23.46
N ASP A 34 1.45 -0.29 22.56
CA ASP A 34 0.67 0.20 21.42
C ASP A 34 0.55 -0.90 20.36
N GLN A 35 -0.67 -1.25 19.99
CA GLN A 35 -0.92 -2.28 18.98
C GLN A 35 -0.40 -1.87 17.60
N THR A 36 -0.34 -0.57 17.28
CA THR A 36 0.20 -0.08 15.99
C THR A 36 1.70 -0.35 15.86
N GLU A 37 2.40 -0.45 17.00
CA GLU A 37 3.82 -0.73 17.05
C GLU A 37 4.13 -2.21 16.82
N TRP A 38 3.13 -3.10 16.96
CA TRP A 38 3.30 -4.53 16.78
C TRP A 38 3.74 -4.85 15.35
N GLN A 39 4.83 -5.60 15.23
CA GLN A 39 5.42 -5.94 13.94
C GLN A 39 4.42 -6.60 12.98
N ARG A 40 3.55 -7.48 13.50
CA ARG A 40 2.47 -8.10 12.71
C ARG A 40 1.51 -7.07 12.14
N ASN A 41 1.15 -6.04 12.91
CA ASN A 41 0.24 -4.99 12.48
C ASN A 41 0.92 -4.07 11.46
N LYS A 42 2.19 -3.70 11.69
CA LYS A 42 3.01 -2.99 10.69
C LYS A 42 3.05 -3.73 9.36
N MET A 43 3.39 -5.02 9.36
CA MET A 43 3.44 -5.82 8.13
C MET A 43 2.07 -5.99 7.46
N LYS A 44 0.98 -6.06 8.25
CA LYS A 44 -0.39 -6.06 7.74
C LYS A 44 -0.70 -4.75 6.99
N VAL A 45 -0.35 -3.61 7.56
CA VAL A 45 -0.53 -2.28 6.93
C VAL A 45 0.30 -2.18 5.65
N GLN A 46 1.58 -2.58 5.67
CA GLN A 46 2.42 -2.59 4.47
C GLN A 46 1.82 -3.46 3.36
N ARG A 47 1.31 -4.65 3.69
CA ARG A 47 0.63 -5.53 2.73
C ARG A 47 -0.64 -4.91 2.17
N ILE A 48 -1.46 -4.26 3.00
CA ILE A 48 -2.66 -3.56 2.55
C ILE A 48 -2.28 -2.47 1.55
N HIS A 49 -1.23 -1.68 1.82
CA HIS A 49 -0.79 -0.64 0.89
C HIS A 49 0.07 -1.13 -0.28
N GLY A 50 0.25 -2.45 -0.42
CA GLY A 50 1.05 -3.02 -1.49
C GLY A 50 2.54 -2.68 -1.41
N LYS A 51 3.03 -2.24 -0.25
CA LYS A 51 4.45 -1.95 -0.01
C LYS A 51 5.23 -3.23 0.27
N SER A 52 6.56 -3.13 0.32
CA SER A 52 7.40 -4.26 0.70
C SER A 52 7.13 -4.66 2.16
N TYR A 53 7.10 -5.97 2.42
CA TYR A 53 6.84 -6.47 3.77
C TYR A 53 7.46 -7.84 4.00
N ILE A 54 7.76 -8.16 5.26
CA ILE A 54 8.27 -9.47 5.66
C ILE A 54 7.09 -10.45 5.73
N GLY A 55 7.13 -11.47 4.87
CA GLY A 55 6.11 -12.51 4.82
C GLY A 55 6.39 -13.65 5.78
N PHE A 56 5.49 -14.64 5.78
CA PHE A 56 5.78 -15.95 6.34
C PHE A 56 5.93 -16.96 5.19
N HIS A 57 6.76 -17.96 5.41
CA HIS A 57 6.88 -19.11 4.53
C HIS A 57 6.95 -20.38 5.39
N LYS A 58 6.72 -21.52 4.75
CA LYS A 58 6.73 -22.82 5.42
C LYS A 58 8.12 -23.43 5.26
N GLU A 59 8.73 -23.76 6.39
CA GLU A 59 10.01 -24.48 6.45
C GLU A 59 9.74 -25.78 7.23
N GLY A 60 9.63 -26.89 6.50
CA GLY A 60 9.15 -28.17 7.05
C GLY A 60 7.74 -28.04 7.64
N ASN A 61 7.60 -28.29 8.94
CA ASN A 61 6.33 -28.18 9.68
C ASN A 61 6.15 -26.84 10.41
N ARG A 62 7.07 -25.87 10.25
CA ARG A 62 7.02 -24.58 10.94
C ARG A 62 6.75 -23.43 9.97
N ASN A 63 6.03 -22.42 10.44
CA ASN A 63 5.88 -21.15 9.73
C ASN A 63 6.97 -20.20 10.22
N VAL A 64 7.90 -19.86 9.34
CA VAL A 64 9.04 -19.00 9.65
C VAL A 64 8.85 -17.68 8.92
N GLN A 65 9.24 -16.56 9.57
CA GLN A 65 9.30 -15.29 8.86
C GLN A 65 10.28 -15.43 7.69
N GLY A 66 9.75 -15.25 6.50
CA GLY A 66 10.43 -15.50 5.25
C GLY A 66 10.97 -14.25 4.60
N PRO A 67 11.47 -14.37 3.36
CA PRO A 67 12.08 -13.25 2.67
C PRO A 67 11.09 -12.12 2.43
N ILE A 68 11.65 -10.93 2.25
CA ILE A 68 10.93 -9.70 1.92
C ILE A 68 10.08 -9.95 0.67
N ARG A 69 8.79 -9.69 0.78
CA ARG A 69 7.89 -9.61 -0.37
C ARG A 69 8.04 -8.22 -0.96
N ASN A 70 8.38 -8.14 -2.24
CA ASN A 70 8.54 -6.86 -2.94
C ASN A 70 7.22 -6.09 -3.00
N GLU A 71 7.35 -4.77 -3.11
CA GLU A 71 6.22 -3.89 -3.35
C GLU A 71 5.49 -4.24 -4.66
N ARG A 72 4.22 -3.84 -4.73
CA ARG A 72 3.38 -4.02 -5.90
C ARG A 72 3.79 -2.99 -6.94
N THR A 73 4.05 -3.47 -8.14
CA THR A 73 4.29 -2.63 -9.31
C THR A 73 3.25 -2.91 -10.38
N MET A 74 2.88 -1.87 -11.14
CA MET A 74 2.00 -2.03 -12.28
C MET A 74 2.75 -2.76 -13.39
N LYS A 75 2.18 -3.89 -13.84
CA LYS A 75 2.74 -4.66 -14.96
C LYS A 75 2.30 -4.08 -16.30
N ALA A 76 3.03 -4.42 -17.36
CA ALA A 76 2.66 -4.07 -18.73
C ALA A 76 1.25 -4.56 -19.10
N THR A 77 0.60 -3.85 -20.02
CA THR A 77 -0.71 -4.22 -20.57
C THR A 77 -0.65 -5.62 -21.21
N CYS A 78 -1.69 -6.41 -20.98
CA CYS A 78 -1.77 -7.75 -21.57
C CYS A 78 -1.97 -7.67 -23.08
N ASN A 79 -0.97 -8.14 -23.84
CA ASN A 79 -1.01 -8.17 -25.30
C ASN A 79 -1.23 -9.56 -25.90
N SER A 80 -1.60 -10.55 -25.08
CA SER A 80 -1.79 -11.93 -25.54
C SER A 80 -2.89 -12.03 -26.60
N SER A 81 -2.70 -12.92 -27.57
CA SER A 81 -3.69 -13.17 -28.64
C SER A 81 -5.04 -13.62 -28.07
N TYR A 82 -5.02 -14.41 -26.99
CA TYR A 82 -6.21 -14.85 -26.27
C TYR A 82 -7.02 -13.66 -25.73
N CYS A 83 -6.40 -12.71 -25.02
CA CYS A 83 -7.10 -11.54 -24.50
C CYS A 83 -7.63 -10.63 -25.61
N LYS A 84 -6.89 -10.49 -26.72
CA LYS A 84 -7.33 -9.68 -27.87
C LYS A 84 -8.58 -10.24 -28.56
N LYS A 85 -8.73 -11.57 -28.62
CA LYS A 85 -9.88 -12.25 -29.26
C LYS A 85 -11.06 -12.47 -28.31
N SER A 86 -10.86 -12.31 -27.00
CA SER A 86 -11.88 -12.61 -26.00
C SER A 86 -12.98 -11.53 -26.00
N LYS A 87 -14.24 -11.96 -26.05
CA LYS A 87 -15.40 -11.08 -25.83
C LYS A 87 -15.62 -10.72 -24.36
N LEU A 88 -14.90 -11.36 -23.44
CA LEU A 88 -15.07 -11.21 -21.99
C LEU A 88 -13.92 -10.43 -21.34
N ARG A 89 -12.77 -10.33 -22.01
CA ARG A 89 -11.57 -9.67 -21.49
C ARG A 89 -11.28 -8.43 -22.30
N HIS A 90 -11.40 -7.28 -21.65
CA HIS A 90 -11.29 -5.98 -22.27
C HIS A 90 -9.98 -5.26 -21.90
N CYS A 91 -8.87 -6.00 -21.87
CA CYS A 91 -7.58 -5.49 -21.38
C CYS A 91 -7.08 -4.25 -22.13
N ASN A 92 -7.48 -4.06 -23.40
CA ASN A 92 -7.04 -2.96 -24.26
C ASN A 92 -7.97 -1.74 -24.24
N ILE A 93 -9.09 -1.78 -23.48
CA ILE A 93 -10.01 -0.63 -23.39
C ILE A 93 -9.40 0.48 -22.53
N PHE A 94 -8.60 0.11 -21.52
CA PHE A 94 -7.97 1.08 -20.64
C PHE A 94 -6.66 1.58 -21.23
N ASN A 95 -6.50 2.90 -21.28
CA ASN A 95 -5.22 3.53 -21.56
C ASN A 95 -4.26 3.35 -20.36
N GLU A 96 -2.96 3.54 -20.59
CA GLU A 96 -1.94 3.32 -19.55
C GLU A 96 -2.10 4.27 -18.36
N SER A 97 -2.48 5.52 -18.60
CA SER A 97 -2.74 6.51 -17.55
C SER A 97 -3.93 6.13 -16.66
N GLY A 98 -5.01 5.62 -17.26
CA GLY A 98 -6.17 5.11 -16.53
C GLY A 98 -5.81 3.89 -15.69
N ARG A 99 -5.01 2.96 -16.25
CA ARG A 99 -4.49 1.80 -15.50
C ARG A 99 -3.66 2.23 -14.30
N LEU A 100 -2.78 3.22 -14.47
CA LEU A 100 -1.95 3.75 -13.40
C LEU A 100 -2.77 4.41 -12.30
N SER A 101 -3.74 5.25 -12.68
CA SER A 101 -4.64 5.92 -11.72
C SER A 101 -5.41 4.91 -10.87
N ILE A 102 -6.00 3.89 -11.50
CA ILE A 102 -6.71 2.80 -10.80
C ILE A 102 -5.74 2.06 -9.86
N PHE A 103 -4.54 1.72 -10.35
CA PHE A 103 -3.54 1.00 -9.59
C PHE A 103 -3.12 1.76 -8.33
N GLU A 104 -2.75 3.04 -8.48
CA GLU A 104 -2.31 3.87 -7.36
C GLU A 104 -3.43 4.11 -6.35
N HIS A 105 -4.63 4.44 -6.83
CA HIS A 105 -5.78 4.67 -5.95
C HIS A 105 -6.08 3.43 -5.13
N LEU A 106 -6.17 2.26 -5.79
CA LEU A 106 -6.43 0.99 -5.11
C LEU A 106 -5.42 0.74 -3.99
N TRP A 107 -4.11 0.87 -4.24
CA TRP A 107 -3.09 0.57 -3.22
C TRP A 107 -2.94 1.66 -2.14
N LYS A 108 -3.46 2.88 -2.34
CA LYS A 108 -3.56 3.90 -1.29
C LYS A 108 -4.69 3.62 -0.30
N CYS A 109 -5.74 2.92 -0.72
CA CYS A 109 -6.92 2.63 0.10
C CYS A 109 -6.72 1.58 1.21
N THR A 110 -7.53 1.69 2.25
CA THR A 110 -7.74 0.66 3.28
C THR A 110 -8.43 -0.59 2.71
N TRP A 111 -8.49 -1.67 3.48
CA TRP A 111 -9.13 -2.90 3.02
C TRP A 111 -10.62 -2.74 2.74
N GLU A 112 -11.36 -1.98 3.55
CA GLU A 112 -12.79 -1.77 3.34
C GLU A 112 -13.06 -0.88 2.13
N GLU A 113 -12.29 0.21 1.98
CA GLU A 113 -12.36 1.08 0.80
C GLU A 113 -12.08 0.31 -0.50
N LYS A 114 -11.10 -0.61 -0.50
CA LYS A 114 -10.84 -1.48 -1.65
C LYS A 114 -12.04 -2.35 -2.03
N LYS A 115 -12.76 -2.91 -1.06
CA LYS A 115 -13.95 -3.71 -1.36
C LYS A 115 -15.01 -2.84 -2.01
N THR A 116 -15.30 -1.68 -1.43
CA THR A 116 -16.28 -0.72 -1.95
C THR A 116 -15.90 -0.26 -3.36
N PHE A 117 -14.64 0.08 -3.59
CA PHE A 117 -14.11 0.45 -4.89
C PHE A 117 -14.32 -0.66 -5.93
N CYS A 118 -13.97 -1.90 -5.61
CA CYS A 118 -14.16 -3.04 -6.50
C CYS A 118 -15.64 -3.30 -6.79
N ILE A 119 -16.53 -3.21 -5.80
CA ILE A 119 -17.98 -3.39 -5.98
C ILE A 119 -18.53 -2.33 -6.94
N ASN A 120 -18.14 -1.07 -6.77
CA ASN A 120 -18.60 0.04 -7.59
C ASN A 120 -18.07 -0.02 -9.04
N MET A 121 -17.03 -0.81 -9.30
CA MET A 121 -16.49 -1.04 -10.65
C MET A 121 -17.13 -2.19 -11.40
N VAL A 122 -18.05 -2.95 -10.79
CA VAL A 122 -18.67 -4.13 -11.41
C VAL A 122 -20.17 -3.89 -11.59
N SER A 123 -20.64 -3.97 -12.84
CA SER A 123 -22.07 -4.00 -13.15
C SER A 123 -22.56 -5.44 -13.17
N LYS A 124 -23.62 -5.74 -12.40
CA LYS A 124 -24.27 -7.06 -12.42
C LYS A 124 -25.37 -7.05 -13.49
N ASN A 125 -25.17 -7.80 -14.56
CA ASN A 125 -26.22 -8.04 -15.55
C ASN A 125 -27.07 -9.23 -15.08
N GLU A 126 -28.35 -8.99 -14.81
CA GLU A 126 -29.29 -10.09 -14.54
C GLU A 126 -29.56 -10.85 -15.83
N LYS A 127 -29.49 -12.19 -15.78
CA LYS A 127 -29.92 -13.01 -16.90
C LYS A 127 -31.44 -12.92 -17.01
N LYS A 128 -31.97 -12.63 -18.21
CA LYS A 128 -33.40 -12.81 -18.47
C LYS A 128 -33.76 -14.25 -18.11
N ARG A 129 -34.72 -14.42 -17.17
CA ARG A 129 -35.35 -15.72 -16.96
C ARG A 129 -36.12 -16.04 -18.24
N ALA A 130 -35.93 -17.24 -18.79
CA ALA A 130 -36.83 -17.72 -19.83
C ALA A 130 -38.22 -17.82 -19.17
N SER A 131 -39.17 -17.01 -19.64
CA SER A 131 -40.57 -17.30 -19.37
C SER A 131 -40.92 -18.51 -20.23
N GLU A 132 -41.21 -19.65 -19.61
CA GLU A 132 -41.93 -20.72 -20.29
C GLU A 132 -43.24 -20.14 -20.78
N THR A 133 -43.37 -20.03 -22.10
CA THR A 133 -44.65 -19.77 -22.74
C THR A 133 -45.53 -20.99 -22.52
N LEU A 134 -46.79 -20.76 -22.13
CA LEU A 134 -47.79 -21.80 -21.82
C LEU A 134 -48.06 -22.80 -22.98
N GLU A 135 -47.46 -22.59 -24.15
CA GLU A 135 -47.53 -23.45 -25.33
C GLU A 135 -46.65 -24.72 -25.20
N ASP A 136 -45.69 -24.76 -24.28
CA ASP A 136 -44.79 -25.91 -24.12
C ASP A 136 -45.35 -27.02 -23.19
N LEU A 137 -46.56 -26.84 -22.63
CA LEU A 137 -47.22 -27.82 -21.74
C LEU A 137 -48.28 -28.69 -22.42
N SER A 138 -48.45 -28.59 -23.75
CA SER A 138 -49.48 -29.33 -24.50
C SER A 138 -48.95 -30.42 -25.45
N HIS A 139 -47.75 -30.97 -25.21
CA HIS A 139 -47.28 -32.18 -25.89
C HIS A 139 -46.87 -33.28 -24.92
#